data_AF-A0AAW6R476-F1
#
_entry.id   AF-A0AAW6R476-F1
#
_cell.length_a   1.000
_cell.length_b   1.000
_cell.length_c   1.000
_cell.angle_alpha   90.00
_cell.angle_beta   90.00
_cell.angle_gamma   90.00
#
_symmetry.space_group_name_H-M   'P 1'
#
loop_
_entity.id
_entity.type
_entity.pdbx_description
1 polymer ?
#
loop_
_entity_poly.entity_id
_entity_poly.type
_entity_poly.pdbx_seq_one_letter_code
_entity_poly.pdbx_strand_id
1 'polypeptide(L)'
;ATVDRASIELKFDAAKGKLTIDAAQLGGLVSYNIDRLHELDEVGVVGFKCFVATCGDRGIDNDFRDVNDWQFFKGAQKLGELGQPVLVHCENALICDALGEEAKREGRVTAHDYVASRPVFTEVEAIRRVLYLAKVAGCRLHVCHISSPEGVEEVTRARQEGQDVTCESCPHY
;
A
#
# COMPACT_ATOMS: atom_id res chain seq x y z
N ALA A 1 -12.64 -0.35 7.04
CA ALA A 1 -11.90 0.35 5.96
C ALA A 1 -12.82 0.64 4.76
N THR A 2 -12.45 1.51 3.79
CA THR A 2 -13.20 1.68 2.52
C THR A 2 -12.85 0.55 1.55
N VAL A 3 -13.64 -0.51 1.51
CA VAL A 3 -13.29 -1.79 0.84
C VAL A 3 -14.40 -2.33 -0.07
N ASP A 4 -15.55 -1.68 -0.11
CA ASP A 4 -16.73 -2.05 -0.89
C ASP A 4 -17.69 -0.85 -1.01
N ARG A 5 -18.80 -1.03 -1.75
CA ARG A 5 -19.81 0.03 -1.92
C ARG A 5 -20.41 0.51 -0.60
N ALA A 6 -20.77 -0.43 0.28
CA ALA A 6 -21.40 -0.09 1.55
C ALA A 6 -20.50 0.78 2.45
N SER A 7 -19.21 0.45 2.54
CA SER A 7 -18.25 1.18 3.36
C SER A 7 -17.89 2.56 2.80
N ILE A 8 -17.90 2.76 1.48
CA ILE A 8 -17.68 4.09 0.90
C ILE A 8 -18.92 4.98 0.99
N GLU A 9 -20.12 4.43 0.83
CA GLU A 9 -21.38 5.17 1.01
C GLU A 9 -21.55 5.61 2.47
N LEU A 10 -21.25 4.74 3.44
CA LEU A 10 -21.22 5.11 4.86
C LEU A 10 -20.25 6.26 5.15
N LYS A 11 -19.08 6.26 4.48
CA LYS A 11 -18.10 7.34 4.61
C LYS A 11 -18.63 8.66 4.06
N PHE A 12 -19.37 8.64 2.94
CA PHE A 12 -19.99 9.83 2.38
C PHE A 12 -21.05 10.41 3.30
N ASP A 13 -21.92 9.57 3.86
CA ASP A 13 -22.94 10.01 4.83
C ASP A 13 -22.30 10.62 6.08
N ALA A 14 -21.25 9.99 6.60
CA ALA A 14 -20.50 10.50 7.75
C ALA A 14 -19.79 11.83 7.48
N ALA A 15 -19.44 12.12 6.22
CA ALA A 15 -18.74 13.34 5.78
C ALA A 15 -19.68 14.49 5.40
N LYS A 16 -21.00 14.27 5.39
CA LYS A 16 -21.99 15.28 4.97
C LYS A 16 -21.86 16.58 5.79
N GLY A 17 -21.69 17.70 5.09
CA GLY A 17 -21.53 19.03 5.70
C GLY A 17 -20.18 19.30 6.35
N LYS A 18 -19.17 18.41 6.17
CA LYS A 18 -17.84 18.55 6.78
C LYS A 18 -16.72 18.91 5.80
N LEU A 19 -16.91 18.69 4.50
CA LEU A 19 -15.88 18.94 3.49
C LEU A 19 -15.77 20.43 3.15
N THR A 20 -14.57 20.99 3.35
CA THR A 20 -14.20 22.36 2.94
C THR A 20 -13.49 22.39 1.58
N ILE A 21 -12.94 21.26 1.15
CA ILE A 21 -12.24 21.07 -0.13
C ILE A 21 -12.80 19.84 -0.85
N ASP A 22 -12.53 19.74 -2.14
CA ASP A 22 -12.81 18.53 -2.91
C ASP A 22 -11.92 17.36 -2.44
N ALA A 23 -12.49 16.15 -2.43
CA ALA A 23 -11.82 14.96 -1.93
C ALA A 23 -12.04 13.76 -2.86
N ALA A 24 -11.09 13.51 -3.76
CA ALA A 24 -11.02 12.25 -4.49
C ALA A 24 -10.83 11.07 -3.51
N GLN A 25 -11.25 9.86 -3.91
CA GLN A 25 -11.27 8.71 -3.02
C GLN A 25 -10.37 7.59 -3.55
N LEU A 26 -9.62 6.96 -2.64
CA LEU A 26 -8.98 5.69 -2.88
C LEU A 26 -9.81 4.55 -2.25
N GLY A 27 -9.89 3.43 -2.97
CA GLY A 27 -10.36 2.16 -2.44
C GLY A 27 -9.26 1.41 -1.70
N GLY A 28 -9.64 0.44 -0.88
CA GLY A 28 -8.71 -0.52 -0.28
C GLY A 28 -8.69 -1.82 -1.08
N LEU A 29 -7.49 -2.32 -1.40
CA LEU A 29 -7.26 -3.71 -1.76
C LEU A 29 -6.77 -4.44 -0.49
N VAL A 30 -7.59 -5.36 0.00
CA VAL A 30 -7.36 -6.12 1.23
C VAL A 30 -7.59 -7.60 0.98
N SER A 31 -7.12 -8.46 1.90
CA SER A 31 -7.17 -9.92 1.76
C SER A 31 -8.57 -10.52 1.50
N TYR A 32 -9.64 -9.81 1.83
CA TYR A 32 -11.02 -10.29 1.84
C TYR A 32 -11.96 -9.55 0.86
N ASN A 33 -11.44 -8.77 -0.11
CA ASN A 33 -12.30 -7.99 -1.01
C ASN A 33 -11.93 -8.03 -2.51
N ILE A 34 -11.06 -8.95 -2.94
CA ILE A 34 -10.62 -9.02 -4.35
C ILE A 34 -11.81 -9.17 -5.31
N ASP A 35 -12.83 -9.91 -4.90
CA ASP A 35 -14.09 -10.11 -5.64
C ASP A 35 -14.97 -8.85 -5.71
N ARG A 36 -14.75 -7.87 -4.84
CA ARG A 36 -15.56 -6.66 -4.67
C ARG A 36 -14.89 -5.37 -5.15
N LEU A 37 -13.69 -5.47 -5.72
CA LEU A 37 -12.96 -4.30 -6.26
C LEU A 37 -13.78 -3.54 -7.32
N HIS A 38 -14.55 -4.26 -8.12
CA HIS A 38 -15.43 -3.67 -9.14
C HIS A 38 -16.49 -2.73 -8.54
N GLU A 39 -16.97 -2.99 -7.32
CA GLU A 39 -17.96 -2.14 -6.67
C GLU A 39 -17.41 -0.73 -6.42
N LEU A 40 -16.15 -0.62 -6.01
CA LEU A 40 -15.49 0.65 -5.73
C LEU A 40 -15.09 1.37 -7.02
N ASP A 41 -14.71 0.63 -8.06
CA ASP A 41 -14.48 1.18 -9.39
C ASP A 41 -15.74 1.84 -9.96
N GLU A 42 -16.89 1.17 -9.85
CA GLU A 42 -18.20 1.72 -10.23
C GLU A 42 -18.60 2.96 -9.42
N VAL A 43 -18.19 3.07 -8.16
CA VAL A 43 -18.39 4.29 -7.34
C VAL A 43 -17.49 5.44 -7.82
N GLY A 44 -16.38 5.14 -8.51
CA GLY A 44 -15.47 6.13 -9.06
C GLY A 44 -14.28 6.45 -8.16
N VAL A 45 -13.75 5.45 -7.43
CA VAL A 45 -12.43 5.62 -6.79
C VAL A 45 -11.34 5.84 -7.86
N VAL A 46 -10.31 6.60 -7.53
CA VAL A 46 -9.21 6.96 -8.47
C VAL A 46 -8.01 6.01 -8.42
N GLY A 47 -8.11 4.97 -7.59
CA GLY A 47 -7.08 3.97 -7.37
C GLY A 47 -7.33 3.15 -6.11
N PHE A 48 -6.51 2.11 -5.90
CA PHE A 48 -6.63 1.22 -4.75
C PHE A 48 -5.34 1.15 -3.95
N LYS A 49 -5.41 1.44 -2.65
CA LYS A 49 -4.28 1.29 -1.72
C LYS A 49 -4.22 -0.16 -1.22
N CYS A 50 -3.02 -0.70 -1.05
CA CYS A 50 -2.78 -1.88 -0.21
C CYS A 50 -1.46 -1.77 0.56
N PHE A 51 -1.27 -2.71 1.48
CA PHE A 51 -0.03 -2.90 2.22
C PHE A 51 0.48 -4.32 1.96
N VAL A 52 1.75 -4.42 1.58
CA VAL A 52 2.53 -5.66 1.70
C VAL A 52 3.37 -5.67 2.99
N ALA A 53 3.03 -4.74 3.90
CA ALA A 53 3.54 -4.61 5.25
C ALA A 53 2.38 -4.73 6.27
N THR A 54 2.70 -4.86 7.55
CA THR A 54 1.75 -5.07 8.63
C THR A 54 0.93 -3.80 8.81
N CYS A 55 -0.39 -3.92 8.69
CA CYS A 55 -1.32 -2.80 8.89
C CYS A 55 -2.63 -3.28 9.52
N GLY A 56 -3.36 -2.31 10.07
CA GLY A 56 -4.63 -2.53 10.74
C GLY A 56 -4.48 -3.22 12.10
N ASP A 57 -5.51 -3.10 12.93
CA ASP A 57 -5.66 -3.84 14.16
C ASP A 57 -6.28 -5.21 13.85
N ARG A 58 -5.63 -6.28 14.34
CA ARG A 58 -6.10 -7.64 14.10
C ARG A 58 -7.25 -8.06 15.01
N GLY A 59 -7.57 -7.27 16.03
CA GLY A 59 -8.75 -7.42 16.89
C GLY A 59 -9.98 -6.66 16.42
N ILE A 60 -9.90 -5.85 15.36
CA ILE A 60 -11.04 -5.12 14.80
C ILE A 60 -11.55 -5.84 13.55
N ASP A 61 -12.81 -6.27 13.59
CA ASP A 61 -13.48 -6.90 12.46
C ASP A 61 -13.51 -5.95 11.25
N ASN A 62 -13.12 -6.47 10.07
CA ASN A 62 -13.08 -5.73 8.80
C ASN A 62 -12.22 -4.45 8.82
N ASP A 63 -11.18 -4.42 9.66
CA ASP A 63 -10.16 -3.38 9.55
C ASP A 63 -9.32 -3.54 8.26
N PHE A 64 -8.44 -2.58 7.97
CA PHE A 64 -7.57 -2.61 6.81
C PHE A 64 -6.52 -3.71 6.94
N ARG A 65 -6.69 -4.80 6.20
CA ARG A 65 -5.77 -5.95 6.21
C ARG A 65 -4.79 -5.89 5.06
N ASP A 66 -3.54 -6.16 5.36
CA ASP A 66 -2.49 -6.45 4.39
C ASP A 66 -2.86 -7.62 3.48
N VAL A 67 -2.18 -7.66 2.35
CA VAL A 67 -2.27 -8.72 1.35
C VAL A 67 -0.96 -9.50 1.30
N ASN A 68 -1.06 -10.83 1.22
CA ASN A 68 0.08 -11.65 0.85
C ASN A 68 0.38 -11.54 -0.66
N ASP A 69 1.49 -12.12 -1.12
CA ASP A 69 1.91 -12.02 -2.53
C ASP A 69 0.86 -12.54 -3.51
N TRP A 70 0.14 -13.61 -3.16
CA TRP A 70 -0.93 -14.15 -4.01
C TRP A 70 -2.12 -13.20 -4.11
N GLN A 71 -2.55 -12.64 -2.99
CA GLN A 71 -3.65 -11.69 -2.93
C GLN A 71 -3.29 -10.37 -3.62
N PHE A 72 -2.05 -9.90 -3.46
CA PHE A 72 -1.53 -8.76 -4.21
C PHE A 72 -1.55 -9.05 -5.71
N PHE A 73 -0.99 -10.18 -6.15
CA PHE A 73 -0.95 -10.54 -7.56
C PHE A 73 -2.36 -10.64 -8.16
N LYS A 74 -3.31 -11.27 -7.45
CA LYS A 74 -4.69 -11.40 -7.92
C LYS A 74 -5.47 -10.09 -7.89
N GLY A 75 -5.28 -9.29 -6.85
CA GLY A 75 -5.85 -7.94 -6.77
C GLY A 75 -5.31 -7.05 -7.88
N ALA A 76 -3.99 -6.99 -8.06
CA ALA A 76 -3.34 -6.24 -9.12
C ALA A 76 -3.81 -6.70 -10.51
N GLN A 77 -3.92 -8.00 -10.76
CA GLN A 77 -4.45 -8.52 -12.02
C GLN A 77 -5.86 -7.98 -12.29
N LYS A 78 -6.73 -8.03 -11.26
CA LYS A 78 -8.09 -7.52 -11.38
C LYS A 78 -8.14 -6.00 -11.59
N LEU A 79 -7.29 -5.23 -10.91
CA LEU A 79 -7.20 -3.79 -11.07
C LEU A 79 -6.67 -3.40 -12.46
N GLY A 80 -5.72 -4.18 -13.01
CA GLY A 80 -5.28 -4.04 -14.39
C GLY A 80 -6.41 -4.22 -15.41
N GLU A 81 -7.29 -5.21 -15.21
CA GLU A 81 -8.50 -5.40 -16.04
C GLU A 81 -9.47 -4.21 -15.95
N LEU A 82 -9.59 -3.59 -14.77
CA LEU A 82 -10.45 -2.43 -14.53
C LEU A 82 -9.81 -1.10 -14.97
N GLY A 83 -8.53 -1.10 -15.36
CA GLY A 83 -7.79 0.13 -15.70
C GLY A 83 -7.44 1.00 -14.48
N GLN A 84 -7.45 0.42 -13.27
CA GLN A 84 -7.20 1.11 -12.01
C GLN A 84 -5.75 0.95 -11.55
N PRO A 85 -5.09 2.00 -11.01
CA PRO A 85 -3.78 1.87 -10.41
C PRO A 85 -3.86 1.21 -9.02
N VAL A 86 -2.80 0.47 -8.67
CA VAL A 86 -2.56 0.03 -7.29
C VAL A 86 -1.50 0.92 -6.64
N LEU A 87 -1.78 1.42 -5.44
CA LEU A 87 -0.89 2.22 -4.61
C LEU A 87 -0.42 1.34 -3.46
N VAL A 88 0.88 1.27 -3.19
CA VAL A 88 1.42 0.26 -2.26
C VAL A 88 2.32 0.91 -1.21
N HIS A 89 2.09 0.55 0.05
CA HIS A 89 3.09 0.76 1.11
C HIS A 89 4.09 -0.40 1.04
N CYS A 90 5.36 -0.09 0.73
CA CYS A 90 6.40 -1.07 0.44
C CYS A 90 7.44 -1.13 1.57
N GLU A 91 7.20 -1.97 2.56
CA GLU A 91 8.22 -2.40 3.54
C GLU A 91 8.09 -3.91 3.77
N ASN A 92 9.20 -4.61 4.00
CA ASN A 92 9.16 -6.00 4.43
C ASN A 92 8.73 -6.08 5.90
N ALA A 93 7.42 -6.27 6.11
CA ALA A 93 6.80 -6.37 7.43
C ALA A 93 7.51 -7.32 8.38
N LEU A 94 7.75 -8.55 7.91
CA LEU A 94 8.28 -9.61 8.75
C LEU A 94 9.62 -9.21 9.36
N ILE A 95 10.49 -8.60 8.55
CA ILE A 95 11.81 -8.17 9.00
C ILE A 95 11.71 -6.94 9.91
N CYS A 96 10.94 -5.92 9.51
CA CYS A 96 10.76 -4.70 10.32
C CYS A 96 10.17 -5.02 11.71
N ASP A 97 9.15 -5.89 11.76
CA ASP A 97 8.51 -6.29 13.00
C ASP A 97 9.46 -7.11 13.88
N ALA A 98 10.21 -8.05 13.29
CA ALA A 98 11.19 -8.84 14.03
C ALA A 98 12.33 -7.99 14.61
N LEU A 99 12.89 -7.06 13.83
CA LEU A 99 13.91 -6.12 14.30
C LEU A 99 13.36 -5.16 15.37
N GLY A 100 12.10 -4.75 15.24
CA GLY A 100 11.42 -3.92 16.23
C GLY A 100 11.23 -4.62 17.56
N GLU A 101 10.79 -5.88 17.55
CA GLU A 101 10.66 -6.69 18.77
C GLU A 101 12.02 -7.03 19.39
N GLU A 102 13.05 -7.28 18.58
CA GLU A 102 14.42 -7.45 19.06
C GLU A 102 14.93 -6.19 19.76
N ALA A 103 14.75 -5.00 19.16
CA ALA A 103 15.14 -3.73 19.74
C ALA A 103 14.45 -3.47 21.08
N LYS A 104 13.14 -3.72 21.16
CA LYS A 104 12.37 -3.61 22.42
C LYS A 104 12.91 -4.54 23.50
N ARG A 105 13.17 -5.81 23.16
CA ARG A 105 13.70 -6.82 24.10
C ARG A 105 15.05 -6.42 24.66
N GLU A 106 15.86 -5.71 23.88
CA GLU A 106 17.18 -5.20 24.25
C GLU A 106 17.14 -3.83 24.94
N GLY A 107 15.97 -3.23 25.13
CA GLY A 107 15.83 -1.89 25.70
C GLY A 107 16.25 -0.75 24.77
N ARG A 108 16.45 -1.04 23.48
CA ARG A 108 16.78 -0.07 22.42
C ARG A 108 15.50 0.58 21.89
N VAL A 109 15.08 1.66 22.55
CA VAL A 109 13.78 2.33 22.31
C VAL A 109 13.92 3.80 21.93
N THR A 110 15.08 4.23 21.45
CA THR A 110 15.27 5.59 20.94
C THR A 110 14.71 5.74 19.52
N ALA A 111 14.56 6.98 19.04
CA ALA A 111 14.17 7.24 17.65
C ALA A 111 15.18 6.66 16.63
N HIS A 112 16.48 6.68 16.94
CA HIS A 112 17.51 6.07 16.10
C HIS A 112 17.37 4.54 16.05
N ASP A 113 17.00 3.90 17.17
CA ASP A 113 16.77 2.45 17.20
C ASP A 113 15.53 2.06 16.36
N TYR A 114 14.49 2.91 16.36
CA TYR A 114 13.33 2.71 15.50
C TYR A 114 13.67 2.80 14.01
N VAL A 115 14.51 3.75 13.61
CA VAL A 115 15.01 3.81 12.22
C VAL A 115 15.86 2.58 11.91
N ALA A 116 16.72 2.16 12.84
CA ALA A 116 17.56 0.97 12.67
C ALA A 116 16.75 -0.33 12.57
N SER A 117 15.54 -0.40 13.13
CA SER A 117 14.64 -1.54 12.97
C SER A 117 13.83 -1.53 11.66
N ARG A 118 13.90 -0.43 10.90
CA ARG A 118 13.29 -0.29 9.56
C ARG A 118 14.35 0.12 8.52
N PRO A 119 15.39 -0.70 8.34
CA PRO A 119 16.53 -0.34 7.50
C PRO A 119 16.15 -0.29 6.02
N VAL A 120 16.82 0.55 5.24
CA VAL A 120 16.58 0.78 3.80
C VAL A 120 16.37 -0.51 2.98
N PHE A 121 17.06 -1.61 3.31
CA PHE A 121 16.92 -2.85 2.56
C PHE A 121 15.50 -3.47 2.64
N THR A 122 14.74 -3.21 3.70
CA THR A 122 13.36 -3.72 3.82
C THR A 122 12.39 -2.95 2.92
N GLU A 123 12.62 -1.65 2.70
CA GLU A 123 11.92 -0.84 1.69
C GLU A 123 12.30 -1.33 0.28
N VAL A 124 13.60 -1.46 -0.01
CA VAL A 124 14.11 -1.89 -1.32
C VAL A 124 13.60 -3.28 -1.70
N GLU A 125 13.61 -4.27 -0.79
CA GLU A 125 13.05 -5.61 -1.04
C GLU A 125 11.59 -5.53 -1.45
N ALA A 126 10.77 -4.81 -0.66
CA ALA A 126 9.35 -4.72 -0.90
C ALA A 126 9.04 -3.99 -2.22
N ILE A 127 9.76 -2.91 -2.52
CA ILE A 127 9.64 -2.20 -3.81
C ILE A 127 9.94 -3.15 -4.97
N ARG A 128 11.06 -3.89 -4.92
CA ARG A 128 11.45 -4.82 -5.99
C ARG A 128 10.42 -5.93 -6.20
N ARG A 129 9.92 -6.51 -5.11
CA ARG A 129 8.89 -7.56 -5.16
C ARG A 129 7.59 -7.04 -5.76
N VAL A 130 7.11 -5.90 -5.30
CA VAL A 130 5.86 -5.28 -5.79
C VAL A 130 5.98 -4.85 -7.25
N LEU A 131 7.12 -4.26 -7.66
CA LEU A 131 7.41 -3.92 -9.05
C LEU A 131 7.28 -5.15 -9.95
N TYR A 132 7.93 -6.25 -9.60
CA TYR A 132 7.91 -7.47 -10.41
C TYR A 132 6.49 -8.07 -10.49
N LEU A 133 5.81 -8.21 -9.35
CA LEU A 133 4.46 -8.77 -9.32
C LEU A 133 3.45 -7.90 -10.09
N ALA A 134 3.51 -6.57 -9.97
CA ALA A 134 2.64 -5.65 -10.70
C ALA A 134 2.90 -5.69 -12.21
N LYS A 135 4.17 -5.81 -12.63
CA LYS A 135 4.57 -5.98 -14.04
C LYS A 135 3.94 -7.24 -14.64
N VAL A 136 4.04 -8.37 -13.94
CA VAL A 136 3.46 -9.64 -14.41
C VAL A 136 1.93 -9.61 -14.38
N ALA A 137 1.35 -8.94 -13.39
CA ALA A 137 -0.10 -8.78 -13.28
C ALA A 137 -0.70 -7.81 -14.31
N GLY A 138 0.12 -7.02 -15.01
CA GLY A 138 -0.35 -6.02 -15.97
C GLY A 138 -1.04 -4.83 -15.32
N CYS A 139 -0.64 -4.45 -14.10
CA CYS A 139 -1.26 -3.36 -13.34
C CYS A 139 -0.34 -2.15 -13.24
N ARG A 140 -0.88 -0.95 -13.45
CA ARG A 140 -0.19 0.31 -13.14
C ARG A 140 0.06 0.41 -11.64
N LEU A 141 1.27 0.80 -11.26
CA LEU A 141 1.72 0.85 -9.86
C LEU A 141 2.07 2.28 -9.44
N HIS A 142 1.78 2.61 -8.18
CA HIS A 142 2.30 3.77 -7.50
C HIS A 142 2.94 3.36 -6.16
N VAL A 143 4.23 3.67 -5.99
CA VAL A 143 4.96 3.39 -4.76
C VAL A 143 4.82 4.57 -3.81
N CYS A 144 4.17 4.35 -2.66
CA CYS A 144 3.92 5.41 -1.69
C CYS A 144 5.17 5.76 -0.87
N HIS A 145 5.26 7.03 -0.47
CA HIS A 145 6.12 7.55 0.62
C HIS A 145 7.52 6.93 0.70
N ILE A 146 8.27 6.92 -0.41
CA ILE A 146 9.65 6.41 -0.44
C ILE A 146 10.52 7.26 0.50
N SER A 147 11.27 6.59 1.38
CA SER A 147 12.12 7.21 2.39
C SER A 147 13.61 7.27 2.02
N SER A 148 14.03 6.54 0.99
CA SER A 148 15.45 6.40 0.61
C SER A 148 15.71 6.64 -0.88
N PRO A 149 16.90 7.15 -1.26
CA PRO A 149 17.29 7.23 -2.67
C PRO A 149 17.39 5.83 -3.31
N GLU A 150 17.78 4.80 -2.57
CA GLU A 150 17.84 3.42 -3.06
C GLU A 150 16.45 2.91 -3.50
N GLY A 151 15.38 3.27 -2.77
CA GLY A 151 14.01 3.00 -3.19
C GLY A 151 13.62 3.72 -4.49
N VAL A 152 14.04 4.99 -4.64
CA VAL A 152 13.80 5.78 -5.86
C VAL A 152 14.55 5.19 -7.06
N GLU A 153 15.77 4.68 -6.86
CA GLU A 153 16.57 4.05 -7.90
C GLU A 153 15.87 2.79 -8.46
N GLU A 154 15.25 1.97 -7.63
CA GLU A 154 14.50 0.79 -8.08
C GLU A 154 13.29 1.17 -8.94
N VAL A 155 12.55 2.21 -8.55
CA VAL A 155 11.43 2.74 -9.36
C VAL A 155 11.94 3.33 -10.66
N THR A 156 13.05 4.08 -10.62
CA THR A 156 13.68 4.68 -11.80
C THR A 156 14.09 3.62 -12.81
N ARG A 157 14.74 2.54 -12.35
CA ARG A 157 15.11 1.40 -13.19
C ARG A 157 13.89 0.76 -13.84
N ALA A 158 12.83 0.48 -13.09
CA ALA A 158 11.62 -0.11 -13.64
C ALA A 158 10.94 0.78 -14.71
N ARG A 159 10.92 2.11 -14.51
CA ARG A 159 10.42 3.06 -15.52
C ARG A 159 11.27 3.04 -16.78
N GLN A 160 12.60 2.97 -16.66
CA GLN A 160 13.52 2.85 -17.79
C GLN A 160 13.32 1.54 -18.58
N GLU A 161 12.88 0.47 -17.90
CA GLU A 161 12.47 -0.80 -18.52
C GLU A 161 11.06 -0.75 -19.15
N GLY A 162 10.38 0.39 -19.14
CA GLY A 162 9.07 0.60 -19.74
C GLY A 162 7.87 0.22 -18.86
N GLN A 163 8.08 -0.05 -17.57
CA GLN A 163 6.98 -0.31 -16.64
C GLN A 163 6.20 0.98 -16.32
N ASP A 164 4.87 0.91 -16.34
CA ASP A 164 3.99 2.00 -15.89
C ASP A 164 3.96 2.06 -14.35
N VAL A 165 4.95 2.76 -13.80
CA VAL A 165 5.09 2.97 -12.36
C VAL A 165 5.42 4.43 -12.05
N THR A 166 4.82 4.93 -10.97
CA THR A 166 5.13 6.22 -10.37
C THR A 166 5.50 6.02 -8.89
N CYS A 167 6.07 7.05 -8.27
CA CYS A 167 6.33 7.07 -6.84
C CYS A 167 6.10 8.46 -6.27
N GLU A 168 5.93 8.52 -4.95
CA GLU A 168 5.89 9.76 -4.18
C GLU A 168 6.84 9.69 -2.98
N SER A 169 7.11 10.84 -2.38
CA SER A 169 7.72 10.98 -1.07
C SER A 169 6.96 12.06 -0.30
N CYS A 170 7.39 12.35 0.93
CA CYS A 170 6.73 13.28 1.84
C CYS A 170 7.71 14.37 2.31
N PRO A 171 7.24 15.58 2.68
CA PRO A 171 8.13 16.68 3.07
C PRO A 171 9.01 16.46 4.32
N HIS A 172 8.78 15.38 5.07
CA HIS A 172 9.51 15.07 6.31
C HIS A 172 10.68 14.09 6.12
N TYR A 173 10.82 13.50 4.93
CA TYR A 173 12.01 12.74 4.54
C TYR A 173 13.08 13.69 4.01
#